data_AF-A0A426XS17-F1
#
_entry.id   AF-A0A426XS17-F1
#
_cell.length_a   1.000
_cell.length_b   1.000
_cell.length_c   1.000
_cell.angle_alpha   90.00
_cell.angle_beta   90.00
_cell.angle_gamma   90.00
#
_symmetry.space_group_name_H-M   'P 1'
#
loop_
_entity.id
_entity.type
_entity.pdbx_description
1 polymer ?
#
loop_
_entity_poly.entity_id
_entity_poly.type
_entity_poly.pdbx_seq_one_letter_code
_entity_poly.pdbx_strand_id
1 'polypeptide(L)'
;MKQDLDHQQQQQQQPQPGDHDSDQDVPIQSRLRRGLDQQQLQPADHGSDQDVPLQPQRRPRGFAAAVAAGGGSAMAKGRKEREKEKERTKLRERHRRSITSRMLAGLRQYGNFLLPARADMNDVLAALAREAGWIVEPDGTTYRPSPAPASSI
;
A
#
# COMPACT_ATOMS: atom_id res chain seq x y z
N MET A 1 51.83 32.86 54.50
CA MET A 1 50.56 33.28 53.88
C MET A 1 50.46 32.49 52.59
N LYS A 2 49.58 31.48 52.55
CA LYS A 2 48.17 31.55 52.10
C LYS A 2 48.07 31.63 50.58
N GLN A 3 47.35 30.65 50.00
CA GLN A 3 46.59 30.72 48.73
C GLN A 3 47.46 30.71 47.45
N ASP A 4 47.20 29.93 46.40
CA ASP A 4 46.09 29.00 46.05
C ASP A 4 46.68 27.73 45.37
N LEU A 5 46.24 26.49 45.63
CA LEU A 5 44.94 25.83 45.45
C LEU A 5 44.77 25.18 44.05
N ASP A 6 44.47 23.87 44.07
CA ASP A 6 44.05 22.96 42.98
C ASP A 6 44.52 23.21 41.53
N HIS A 7 45.68 22.64 41.18
CA HIS A 7 45.85 22.00 39.85
C HIS A 7 45.39 20.53 39.94
N GLN A 8 44.13 20.33 40.34
CA GLN A 8 43.53 19.02 40.37
C GLN A 8 43.29 18.55 38.94
N GLN A 9 43.93 17.45 38.57
CA GLN A 9 43.84 16.83 37.26
C GLN A 9 42.46 16.19 37.05
N GLN A 10 41.45 17.01 36.80
CA GLN A 10 40.11 16.55 36.53
C GLN A 10 40.01 16.09 35.07
N GLN A 11 40.24 14.81 34.86
CA GLN A 11 39.95 14.10 33.62
C GLN A 11 38.44 14.12 33.36
N GLN A 12 37.92 15.19 32.75
CA GLN A 12 36.62 15.15 32.10
C GLN A 12 36.83 14.63 30.67
N GLN A 13 36.55 13.34 30.50
CA GLN A 13 36.43 12.70 29.20
C GLN A 13 35.28 13.39 28.44
N GLN A 14 35.61 14.14 27.40
CA GLN A 14 34.60 14.66 26.49
C GLN A 14 34.00 13.48 25.71
N PRO A 15 32.66 13.31 25.68
CA PRO A 15 32.07 12.33 24.80
C PRO A 15 32.35 12.72 23.35
N GLN A 16 32.92 11.80 22.57
CA GLN A 16 33.07 11.98 21.13
C GLN A 16 31.68 12.21 20.52
N PRO A 17 31.46 13.28 19.74
CA PRO A 17 30.27 13.39 18.91
C PRO A 17 30.39 12.38 17.77
N GLY A 18 29.92 11.14 18.03
CA GLY A 18 29.43 10.28 16.98
C GLY A 18 28.27 10.95 16.24
N ASP A 19 27.97 10.42 15.06
CA ASP A 19 26.81 10.81 14.25
C ASP A 19 26.87 12.24 13.69
N HIS A 20 27.76 12.43 12.72
CA HIS A 20 27.37 13.16 11.50
C HIS A 20 27.25 12.14 10.38
N ASP A 21 26.12 11.42 10.38
CA ASP A 21 25.64 10.75 9.18
C ASP A 21 25.48 11.84 8.13
N SER A 22 26.41 11.87 7.19
CA SER A 22 26.45 12.88 6.14
C SER A 22 25.34 12.56 5.17
N ASP A 23 24.17 13.13 5.44
CA ASP A 23 23.00 13.17 4.55
C ASP A 23 23.45 13.88 3.26
N GLN A 24 24.06 13.11 2.36
CA GLN A 24 24.42 13.57 1.04
C GLN A 24 23.10 13.74 0.30
N ASP A 25 22.68 14.99 0.18
CA ASP A 25 21.68 15.48 -0.77
C ASP A 25 22.16 15.21 -2.22
N VAL A 26 22.17 13.93 -2.59
CA VAL A 26 22.32 13.48 -3.97
C VAL A 26 21.06 13.91 -4.71
N PRO A 27 21.14 14.84 -5.67
CA PRO A 27 19.94 15.35 -6.33
C PRO A 27 19.19 14.19 -6.98
N ILE A 28 17.86 14.16 -6.81
CA ILE A 28 17.01 13.00 -7.15
C ILE A 28 17.18 12.53 -8.60
N GLN A 29 17.57 13.42 -9.52
CA GLN A 29 17.90 13.08 -10.92
C GLN A 29 19.03 12.04 -11.06
N SER A 30 19.98 12.00 -10.12
CA SER A 30 21.13 11.09 -10.15
C SER A 30 20.75 9.63 -9.87
N ARG A 31 19.74 9.39 -9.03
CA ARG A 31 19.28 8.03 -8.69
C ARG A 31 18.54 7.34 -9.84
N LEU A 32 17.97 8.11 -10.78
CA LEU A 32 17.20 7.54 -11.90
C LEU A 32 18.08 7.10 -13.09
N ARG A 33 19.34 7.55 -13.20
CA ARG A 33 20.23 7.17 -14.31
C ARG A 33 20.90 5.80 -14.12
N ARG A 34 21.23 5.39 -12.89
CA ARG A 34 21.97 4.14 -12.63
C ARG A 34 21.14 2.86 -12.83
N GLY A 35 19.84 2.97 -13.10
CA GLY A 35 18.91 1.84 -13.19
C GLY A 35 18.77 1.19 -14.58
N LEU A 36 19.42 1.72 -15.62
CA LEU A 36 19.18 1.30 -17.02
C LEU A 36 20.37 0.63 -17.71
N ASP A 37 21.56 0.62 -17.09
CA ASP A 37 22.81 0.25 -17.78
C ASP A 37 23.25 -1.20 -17.51
N GLN A 38 22.46 -2.01 -16.78
CA GLN A 38 22.86 -3.35 -16.33
C GLN A 38 21.98 -4.47 -16.89
N GLN A 39 21.82 -4.50 -18.22
CA GLN A 39 21.26 -5.65 -18.93
C GLN A 39 21.80 -5.77 -20.36
N GLN A 40 23.07 -6.16 -20.52
CA GLN A 40 23.68 -6.40 -21.83
C GLN A 40 24.55 -7.67 -21.88
N LEU A 41 23.90 -8.83 -22.04
CA LEU A 41 24.39 -10.12 -22.54
C LEU A 41 23.16 -10.93 -23.00
N GLN A 42 23.06 -11.65 -24.12
CA GLN A 42 23.81 -11.71 -25.39
C GLN A 42 22.79 -12.06 -26.51
N PRO A 43 23.05 -11.80 -27.81
CA PRO A 43 22.10 -12.09 -28.89
C PRO A 43 22.13 -13.58 -29.29
N ALA A 44 20.95 -14.14 -29.58
CA ALA A 44 20.81 -15.38 -30.35
C ALA A 44 19.86 -15.12 -31.52
N ASP A 45 20.32 -15.47 -32.72
CA ASP A 45 19.61 -15.39 -33.98
C ASP A 45 18.44 -16.40 -34.05
N HIS A 46 17.40 -16.06 -34.82
CA HIS A 46 16.56 -16.93 -35.68
C HIS A 46 15.14 -16.37 -35.86
N GLY A 47 14.63 -16.46 -37.09
CA GLY A 47 13.19 -16.53 -37.36
C GLY A 47 12.55 -15.26 -37.92
N SER A 48 12.33 -15.27 -39.23
CA SER A 48 11.38 -14.38 -39.92
C SER A 48 9.95 -14.57 -39.41
N ASP A 49 9.26 -13.49 -39.07
CA ASP A 49 8.19 -12.97 -39.93
C ASP A 49 7.73 -11.58 -39.49
N GLN A 50 7.20 -10.78 -40.43
CA GLN A 50 6.63 -9.47 -40.12
C GLN A 50 5.17 -9.60 -39.68
N ASP A 51 4.87 -9.23 -38.44
CA ASP A 51 3.58 -8.62 -38.13
C ASP A 51 3.72 -7.56 -37.03
N VAL A 52 3.10 -6.40 -37.22
CA VAL A 52 3.44 -5.19 -36.48
C VAL A 52 2.76 -5.17 -35.10
N PRO A 53 3.50 -5.09 -33.97
CA PRO A 53 2.87 -4.89 -32.69
C PRO A 53 2.25 -3.50 -32.62
N LEU A 54 0.92 -3.45 -32.48
CA LEU A 54 0.14 -2.24 -32.23
C LEU A 54 0.62 -1.57 -30.93
N GLN A 55 1.56 -0.64 -31.05
CA GLN A 55 1.98 0.21 -29.94
C GLN A 55 0.78 1.06 -29.50
N PRO A 56 0.34 1.00 -28.23
CA PRO A 56 -0.62 1.96 -27.73
C PRO A 56 0.08 3.31 -27.66
N GLN A 57 -0.17 4.15 -28.68
CA GLN A 57 0.27 5.54 -28.78
C GLN A 57 -0.06 6.29 -27.48
N ARG A 58 0.91 6.35 -26.57
CA ARG A 58 0.85 7.14 -25.35
C ARG A 58 0.90 8.61 -25.74
N ARG A 59 -0.27 9.15 -26.10
CA ARG A 59 -0.49 10.58 -26.32
C ARG A 59 0.20 11.34 -25.18
N PRO A 60 1.18 12.22 -25.44
CA PRO A 60 1.72 13.07 -24.41
C PRO A 60 0.57 13.97 -23.92
N ARG A 61 0.06 13.64 -22.75
CA ARG A 61 -1.04 14.37 -22.11
C ARG A 61 -0.45 15.71 -21.72
N GLY A 62 -0.67 16.72 -22.55
CA GLY A 62 -0.04 18.03 -22.43
C GLY A 62 -0.26 18.64 -21.06
N PHE A 63 0.76 18.55 -20.20
CA PHE A 63 0.87 19.38 -19.00
C PHE A 63 1.60 20.69 -19.37
N ALA A 64 1.12 21.31 -20.46
CA ALA A 64 1.62 22.58 -20.93
C ALA A 64 1.12 23.69 -19.99
N ALA A 65 2.04 24.52 -19.54
CA ALA A 65 1.82 25.51 -18.50
C ALA A 65 0.77 26.55 -18.90
N ALA A 66 -0.29 26.68 -18.11
CA ALA A 66 -1.10 27.88 -18.05
C ALA A 66 -0.57 28.79 -16.91
N VAL A 67 0.59 29.42 -17.13
CA VAL A 67 1.01 30.56 -16.30
C VAL A 67 0.31 31.81 -16.86
N ALA A 68 -0.94 32.01 -16.42
CA ALA A 68 -1.64 33.28 -16.58
C ALA A 68 -1.74 33.93 -15.19
N ALA A 69 -1.14 35.11 -15.04
CA ALA A 69 -1.10 35.82 -13.77
C ALA A 69 -2.51 36.30 -13.36
N GLY A 70 -2.94 35.98 -12.14
CA GLY A 70 -4.18 36.50 -11.57
C GLY A 70 -4.80 35.63 -10.48
N GLY A 71 -4.76 36.10 -9.22
CA GLY A 71 -5.66 35.62 -8.16
C GLY A 71 -5.17 34.43 -7.31
N GLY A 72 -4.35 34.70 -6.28
CA GLY A 72 -3.94 33.72 -5.27
C GLY A 72 -5.08 33.07 -4.46
N SER A 73 -6.33 33.55 -4.58
CA SER A 73 -7.51 32.98 -3.92
C SER A 73 -8.06 31.74 -4.61
N ALA A 74 -7.95 31.62 -5.94
CA ALA A 74 -8.53 30.52 -6.71
C ALA A 74 -7.83 29.18 -6.40
N MET A 75 -6.49 29.18 -6.34
CA MET A 75 -5.72 27.98 -6.01
C MET A 75 -5.92 27.55 -4.54
N ALA A 76 -6.11 28.49 -3.61
CA ALA A 76 -6.44 28.19 -2.23
C ALA A 76 -7.86 27.59 -2.10
N LYS A 77 -8.84 28.13 -2.83
CA LYS A 77 -10.21 27.61 -2.88
C LYS A 77 -10.26 26.19 -3.47
N GLY A 78 -9.55 25.94 -4.57
CA GLY A 78 -9.43 24.61 -5.19
C GLY A 78 -8.69 23.59 -4.31
N ARG A 79 -7.68 24.00 -3.53
CA ARG A 79 -7.08 23.13 -2.49
C ARG A 79 -8.10 22.76 -1.41
N LYS A 80 -8.82 23.74 -0.86
CA LYS A 80 -9.84 23.53 0.18
C LYS A 80 -11.01 22.66 -0.31
N GLU A 81 -11.40 22.77 -1.57
CA GLU A 81 -12.40 21.91 -2.20
C GLU A 81 -11.90 20.48 -2.39
N ARG A 82 -10.67 20.31 -2.88
CA ARG A 82 -10.00 19.00 -3.00
C ARG A 82 -9.77 18.34 -1.63
N GLU A 83 -9.56 19.12 -0.58
CA GLU A 83 -9.48 18.63 0.82
C GLU A 83 -10.83 18.14 1.32
N LYS A 84 -11.91 18.91 1.14
CA LYS A 84 -13.28 18.48 1.46
C LYS A 84 -13.66 17.18 0.74
N GLU A 85 -13.25 16.99 -0.51
CA GLU A 85 -13.51 15.73 -1.24
C GLU A 85 -12.68 14.54 -0.70
N LYS A 86 -11.42 14.76 -0.32
CA LYS A 86 -10.62 13.75 0.39
C LYS A 86 -11.30 13.36 1.70
N GLU A 87 -11.80 14.32 2.47
CA GLU A 87 -12.54 14.07 3.71
C GLU A 87 -13.86 13.33 3.47
N ARG A 88 -14.64 13.74 2.45
CA ARG A 88 -15.86 13.04 2.02
C ARG A 88 -15.58 11.56 1.74
N THR A 89 -14.45 11.26 1.10
CA THR A 89 -14.03 9.89 0.76
C THR A 89 -13.53 9.12 1.97
N LYS A 90 -12.73 9.74 2.86
CA LYS A 90 -12.33 9.16 4.16
C LYS A 90 -13.55 8.84 5.03
N LEU A 91 -14.56 9.70 5.06
CA LEU A 91 -15.77 9.50 5.86
C LEU A 91 -16.61 8.34 5.31
N ARG A 92 -16.83 8.26 3.99
CA ARG A 92 -17.49 7.10 3.35
C ARG A 92 -16.78 5.80 3.69
N GLU A 93 -15.44 5.77 3.60
CA GLU A 93 -14.66 4.56 3.88
C GLU A 93 -14.70 4.18 5.36
N ARG A 94 -14.62 5.14 6.30
CA ARG A 94 -14.83 4.89 7.74
C ARG A 94 -16.23 4.33 8.02
N HIS A 95 -17.25 4.89 7.40
CA HIS A 95 -18.64 4.44 7.57
C HIS A 95 -18.86 3.03 6.99
N ARG A 96 -18.33 2.75 5.80
CA ARG A 96 -18.34 1.42 5.19
C ARG A 96 -17.68 0.39 6.11
N ARG A 97 -16.47 0.68 6.61
CA ARG A 97 -15.78 -0.17 7.58
C ARG A 97 -16.58 -0.37 8.87
N SER A 98 -17.16 0.69 9.44
CA SER A 98 -17.91 0.57 10.70
C SER A 98 -19.23 -0.20 10.55
N ILE A 99 -19.83 -0.25 9.37
CA ILE A 99 -20.96 -1.15 9.06
C ILE A 99 -20.45 -2.59 8.97
N THR A 100 -19.46 -2.86 8.11
CA THR A 100 -18.89 -4.21 7.92
C THR A 100 -18.42 -4.82 9.24
N SER A 101 -17.65 -4.09 10.05
CA SER A 101 -17.17 -4.57 11.36
C SER A 101 -18.30 -4.88 12.34
N ARG A 102 -19.37 -4.07 12.38
CA ARG A 102 -20.54 -4.35 13.24
C ARG A 102 -21.31 -5.58 12.79
N MET A 103 -21.51 -5.75 11.48
CA MET A 103 -22.20 -6.93 10.94
C MET A 103 -21.42 -8.23 11.23
N LEU A 104 -20.11 -8.26 10.96
CA LEU A 104 -19.29 -9.46 11.21
C LEU A 104 -19.13 -9.76 12.71
N ALA A 105 -19.03 -8.74 13.56
CA ALA A 105 -19.09 -8.94 15.02
C ALA A 105 -20.42 -9.54 15.48
N GLY A 106 -21.55 -9.06 14.92
CA GLY A 106 -22.87 -9.63 15.17
C GLY A 106 -23.01 -11.08 14.71
N LEU A 107 -22.56 -11.40 13.48
CA LEU A 107 -22.55 -12.78 12.96
C LEU A 107 -21.70 -13.72 13.81
N ARG A 108 -20.55 -13.27 14.32
CA ARG A 108 -19.69 -14.06 15.21
C ARG A 108 -20.31 -14.30 16.60
N GLN A 109 -21.19 -13.40 17.07
CA GLN A 109 -21.86 -13.52 18.37
C GLN A 109 -23.20 -14.28 18.31
N TYR A 110 -23.96 -14.11 17.22
CA TYR A 110 -25.36 -14.55 17.13
C TYR A 110 -25.70 -15.35 15.87
N GLY A 111 -24.74 -15.63 14.99
CA GLY A 111 -24.99 -16.29 13.70
C GLY A 111 -25.26 -17.80 13.76
N ASN A 112 -25.36 -18.40 14.96
CA ASN A 112 -25.59 -19.84 15.21
C ASN A 112 -24.61 -20.82 14.52
N PHE A 113 -23.52 -20.33 13.95
CA PHE A 113 -22.46 -21.14 13.36
C PHE A 113 -21.69 -21.94 14.42
N LEU A 114 -21.35 -23.19 14.11
CA LEU A 114 -20.49 -24.06 14.95
C LEU A 114 -19.02 -23.62 14.85
N LEU A 115 -18.71 -22.47 15.44
CA LEU A 115 -17.38 -21.87 15.44
C LEU A 115 -16.53 -22.33 16.64
N PRO A 116 -15.22 -22.56 16.46
CA PRO A 116 -14.31 -22.77 17.59
C PRO A 116 -14.38 -21.65 18.64
N ALA A 117 -14.11 -21.97 19.90
CA ALA A 117 -14.16 -21.00 21.01
C ALA A 117 -13.23 -19.78 20.83
N ARG A 118 -12.21 -19.88 19.97
CA ARG A 118 -11.28 -18.80 19.59
C ARG A 118 -11.35 -18.41 18.12
N ALA A 119 -12.48 -18.67 17.45
CA ALA A 119 -12.66 -18.45 16.02
C ALA A 119 -12.34 -17.01 15.59
N ASP A 120 -11.69 -16.85 14.43
CA ASP A 120 -11.31 -15.55 13.86
C ASP A 120 -12.33 -15.04 12.82
N MET A 121 -11.91 -14.12 11.94
CA MET A 121 -12.75 -13.61 10.86
C MET A 121 -12.92 -14.63 9.70
N ASN A 122 -11.88 -15.40 9.41
CA ASN A 122 -11.87 -16.38 8.33
C ASN A 122 -12.79 -17.55 8.67
N ASP A 123 -12.81 -17.99 9.95
CA ASP A 123 -13.73 -19.02 10.43
C ASP A 123 -15.21 -18.63 10.20
N VAL A 124 -15.57 -17.36 10.46
CA VAL A 124 -16.92 -16.83 10.22
C VAL A 124 -17.25 -16.82 8.72
N LEU A 125 -16.32 -16.40 7.88
CA LEU A 125 -16.50 -16.40 6.42
C LEU A 125 -16.63 -17.83 5.86
N ALA A 126 -15.81 -18.76 6.36
CA ALA A 126 -15.86 -20.17 5.98
C ALA A 126 -17.16 -20.85 6.42
N ALA A 127 -17.67 -20.53 7.62
CA ALA A 127 -18.97 -21.01 8.08
C ALA A 127 -20.12 -20.46 7.22
N LEU A 128 -20.09 -19.16 6.88
CA LEU A 128 -21.09 -18.55 6.01
C LEU A 128 -21.07 -19.13 4.58
N ALA A 129 -19.89 -19.43 4.04
CA ALA A 129 -19.76 -20.08 2.75
C ALA A 129 -20.35 -21.51 2.76
N ARG A 130 -20.09 -22.30 3.81
CA ARG A 130 -20.69 -23.63 4.01
C ARG A 130 -22.21 -23.58 4.14
N GLU A 131 -22.75 -22.62 4.89
CA GLU A 131 -24.19 -22.38 5.01
C GLU A 131 -24.83 -22.04 3.64
N ALA A 132 -24.12 -21.29 2.80
CA ALA A 132 -24.52 -20.99 1.43
C ALA A 132 -24.30 -22.14 0.42
N GLY A 133 -23.95 -23.35 0.89
CA GLY A 133 -23.77 -24.54 0.05
C GLY A 133 -22.44 -24.59 -0.73
N TRP A 134 -21.43 -23.83 -0.31
CA TRP A 134 -20.07 -23.93 -0.85
C TRP A 134 -19.24 -24.91 -0.01
N ILE A 135 -18.31 -25.61 -0.66
CA ILE A 135 -17.32 -26.44 0.02
C ILE A 135 -16.11 -25.54 0.32
N VAL A 136 -15.63 -25.59 1.56
CA VAL A 136 -14.44 -24.87 2.04
C VAL A 136 -13.47 -25.88 2.61
N GLU A 137 -12.30 -25.99 1.98
CA GLU A 137 -11.22 -26.89 2.38
C GLU A 137 -10.33 -26.28 3.49
N PRO A 138 -9.55 -27.10 4.23
CA PRO A 138 -8.70 -26.62 5.33
C PRO A 138 -7.56 -25.68 4.90
N ASP A 139 -7.20 -25.66 3.62
CA ASP A 139 -6.22 -24.73 3.02
C ASP A 139 -6.83 -23.34 2.70
N GLY A 140 -8.16 -23.18 2.84
CA GLY A 140 -8.91 -21.98 2.49
C GLY A 140 -9.52 -22.01 1.08
N THR A 141 -9.26 -23.03 0.27
CA THR A 141 -9.85 -23.19 -1.06
C THR A 141 -11.37 -23.33 -0.93
N THR A 142 -12.11 -22.47 -1.64
CA THR A 142 -13.59 -22.43 -1.58
C THR A 142 -14.17 -22.60 -2.98
N TYR A 143 -15.00 -23.61 -3.18
CA TYR A 143 -15.60 -23.91 -4.48
C TYR A 143 -17.07 -24.35 -4.32
N ARG A 144 -17.83 -24.22 -5.42
CA ARG A 144 -19.22 -24.67 -5.46
C ARG A 144 -19.23 -26.09 -6.01
N PRO A 145 -19.87 -27.07 -5.34
CA PRO A 145 -20.05 -28.38 -5.95
C PRO A 145 -20.83 -28.23 -7.25
N SER A 146 -20.39 -28.93 -8.30
CA SER A 146 -21.24 -29.14 -9.47
C SER A 146 -22.54 -29.79 -8.99
N PRO A 147 -23.72 -29.40 -9.50
CA PRO A 147 -24.87 -30.27 -9.36
C PRO A 147 -24.47 -31.66 -9.89
N ALA A 148 -24.75 -32.70 -9.11
CA ALA A 148 -24.58 -34.06 -9.60
C ALA A 148 -25.43 -34.19 -10.87
N PRO A 149 -24.91 -34.81 -11.95
CA PRO A 149 -25.73 -35.07 -13.12
C PRO A 149 -26.94 -35.87 -12.65
N ALA A 150 -28.14 -35.31 -12.88
CA ALA A 150 -29.38 -35.93 -12.41
C ALA A 150 -29.43 -37.36 -12.94
N SER A 151 -29.37 -38.34 -12.04
CA SER A 151 -29.39 -39.76 -12.39
C SER A 151 -30.72 -40.05 -13.08
N SER A 152 -30.68 -40.12 -14.41
CA SER A 152 -31.84 -40.41 -15.24
C SER A 152 -32.28 -41.85 -14.99
N ILE A 153 -33.35 -41.99 -14.22
CA ILE A 153 -34.14 -43.22 -14.04
C ILE A 153 -35.26 -43.20 -15.09
#